data_AF-A0A9E1ISN1-F1
#
_entry.id   AF-A0A9E1ISN1-F1
#
_cell.length_a   1.000
_cell.length_b   1.000
_cell.length_c   1.000
_cell.angle_alpha   90.00
_cell.angle_beta   90.00
_cell.angle_gamma   90.00
#
_symmetry.space_group_name_H-M   'P 1'
#
loop_
_entity.id
_entity.type
_entity.pdbx_description
1 polymer ?
#
loop_
_entity_poly.entity_id
_entity_poly.type
_entity_poly.pdbx_seq_one_letter_code
_entity_poly.pdbx_strand_id
1 'polypeptide(L)'
;MKMKKLSLTALSIAVGVAMGGMSSVTNAAAPSLSDADFEKAKTLYFQRCAGCHGVLRKGATGKNLEPKATLELGQERLEKIITYGTEGGMNNFDDIFSKEEISLVSTYIQMEPPVPPEMSLQMMKDRTKGHIKPEDYPSKPMHGRNWKNFFVVIERDAGKVAIIDGDKHEIVAHLDSGYAVHVIKATEHHAKEHPVGGVEAGRFWYSIGRDGKMMKIDLFQTPDKMLVAETQIAYDA
;
A
#
# COMPACT_ATOMS: atom_id res chain seq x y z
N MET A 1 58.29 -51.63 48.96
CA MET A 1 57.52 -51.37 47.72
C MET A 1 57.11 -49.90 47.71
N LYS A 2 57.39 -49.20 46.60
CA LYS A 2 57.10 -47.79 46.26
C LYS A 2 58.05 -46.69 46.78
N MET A 3 59.01 -46.36 45.91
CA MET A 3 59.76 -45.10 45.83
C MET A 3 58.87 -43.96 45.30
N LYS A 4 59.19 -42.70 45.65
CA LYS A 4 59.10 -41.46 44.83
C LYS A 4 59.79 -40.33 45.61
N LYS A 5 61.09 -40.07 45.39
CA LYS A 5 61.73 -39.16 44.41
C LYS A 5 61.31 -37.68 44.51
N LEU A 6 62.28 -36.89 44.96
CA LEU A 6 62.45 -35.43 44.87
C LEU A 6 62.27 -34.89 43.43
N SER A 7 61.80 -33.64 43.33
CA SER A 7 62.25 -32.64 42.36
C SER A 7 61.81 -31.25 42.86
N LEU A 8 62.71 -30.48 43.46
CA LEU A 8 63.52 -29.39 42.88
C LEU A 8 62.74 -28.19 42.32
N THR A 9 63.05 -27.07 42.96
CA THR A 9 62.60 -25.69 42.84
C THR A 9 63.00 -24.99 41.54
N ALA A 10 62.04 -24.19 41.05
CA ALA A 10 62.12 -22.85 40.43
C ALA A 10 63.42 -22.40 39.71
N LEU A 11 63.26 -22.03 38.44
CA LEU A 11 63.98 -20.89 37.88
C LEU A 11 63.07 -20.11 36.91
N SER A 12 62.94 -18.83 37.21
CA SER A 12 62.17 -17.77 36.60
C SER A 12 62.66 -17.36 35.20
N ILE A 13 61.73 -17.14 34.26
CA ILE A 13 61.96 -16.36 33.04
C ILE A 13 60.88 -15.28 32.93
N ALA A 14 61.36 -14.09 32.57
CA ALA A 14 60.77 -12.79 32.78
C ALA A 14 59.65 -12.41 31.81
N VAL A 15 58.95 -11.37 32.27
CA VAL A 15 57.87 -10.57 31.71
C VAL A 15 58.16 -10.06 30.29
N GLY A 16 57.13 -10.13 29.44
CA GLY A 16 57.06 -9.47 28.14
C GLY A 16 55.65 -9.53 27.56
N VAL A 17 54.65 -9.00 28.27
CA VAL A 17 53.29 -8.86 27.72
C VAL A 17 53.26 -7.60 26.86
N ALA A 18 53.30 -7.81 25.54
CA ALA A 18 53.00 -6.79 24.56
C ALA A 18 51.54 -6.33 24.72
N MET A 19 51.34 -5.06 25.07
CA MET A 19 50.06 -4.38 24.96
C MET A 19 49.74 -4.16 23.47
N GLY A 20 49.26 -5.21 22.80
CA GLY A 20 48.63 -5.11 21.50
C GLY A 20 47.20 -4.62 21.70
N GLY A 21 46.88 -3.43 21.19
CA GLY A 21 45.59 -2.78 21.32
C GLY A 21 44.45 -3.69 20.88
N MET A 22 43.57 -4.02 21.81
CA MET A 22 42.24 -4.54 21.52
C MET A 22 41.48 -3.42 20.83
N SER A 23 41.49 -3.45 19.49
CA SER A 23 40.51 -2.75 18.70
C SER A 23 39.16 -3.36 19.02
N SER A 24 38.43 -2.75 19.94
CA SER A 24 37.02 -3.02 20.15
C SER A 24 36.31 -2.69 18.84
N VAL A 25 36.06 -3.73 18.04
CA VAL A 25 35.08 -3.67 16.96
C VAL A 25 33.76 -3.41 17.67
N THR A 26 33.37 -2.15 17.77
CA THR A 26 32.01 -1.77 18.13
C THR A 26 31.12 -2.37 17.07
N ASN A 27 30.52 -3.52 17.36
CA ASN A 27 29.44 -4.06 16.56
C ASN A 27 28.32 -3.03 16.68
N ALA A 28 28.21 -2.13 15.68
CA ALA A 28 27.17 -1.12 15.66
C ALA A 28 25.85 -1.84 15.87
N ALA A 29 25.09 -1.45 16.90
CA ALA A 29 23.81 -2.04 17.17
C ALA A 29 22.95 -1.94 15.90
N ALA A 30 22.25 -3.02 15.55
CA ALA A 30 21.36 -3.00 14.40
C ALA A 30 20.36 -1.83 14.54
N PRO A 31 20.04 -1.11 13.44
CA PRO A 31 19.05 -0.06 13.47
C PRO A 31 17.74 -0.55 14.08
N SER A 32 17.22 0.19 15.05
CA SER A 32 15.98 -0.15 15.75
C SER A 32 15.21 1.13 16.06
N LEU A 33 13.90 0.98 16.18
CA LEU A 33 12.96 2.05 16.52
C LEU A 33 12.09 1.61 17.68
N SER A 34 11.56 2.57 18.45
CA SER A 34 10.45 2.29 19.35
C SER A 34 9.22 1.86 18.54
N ASP A 35 8.25 1.17 19.15
CA ASP A 35 7.03 0.74 18.45
C ASP A 35 6.27 1.94 17.85
N ALA A 36 6.19 3.05 18.58
CA ALA A 36 5.54 4.26 18.10
C ALA A 36 6.27 4.88 16.90
N ASP A 37 7.59 4.93 16.95
CA ASP A 37 8.42 5.45 15.86
C ASP A 37 8.39 4.55 14.62
N PHE A 38 8.36 3.22 14.83
CA PHE A 38 8.21 2.24 13.77
C PHE A 38 6.89 2.41 13.03
N GLU A 39 5.77 2.53 13.75
CA GLU A 39 4.46 2.74 13.13
C GLU A 39 4.37 4.09 12.40
N LYS A 40 4.98 5.14 12.96
CA LYS A 40 5.09 6.44 12.30
C LYS A 40 5.89 6.34 11.00
N ALA A 41 7.09 5.77 11.04
CA ALA A 41 7.97 5.62 9.88
C ALA A 41 7.36 4.71 8.80
N LYS A 42 6.69 3.62 9.21
CA LYS A 42 5.93 2.74 8.31
C LYS A 42 4.83 3.51 7.58
N THR A 43 4.08 4.35 8.28
CA THR A 43 3.03 5.19 7.68
C THR A 43 3.60 6.17 6.67
N LEU A 44 4.69 6.88 7.02
CA LEU A 44 5.37 7.81 6.12
C LEU A 44 5.91 7.09 4.87
N TYR A 45 6.54 5.93 5.07
CA TYR A 45 7.05 5.11 3.97
C TYR A 45 5.92 4.66 3.04
N PHE A 46 4.80 4.18 3.59
CA PHE A 46 3.66 3.74 2.78
C PHE A 46 3.08 4.89 1.96
N GLN A 47 2.87 6.05 2.57
CA GLN A 47 2.25 7.21 1.91
C GLN A 47 3.13 7.89 0.88
N ARG A 48 4.47 7.85 1.04
CA ARG A 48 5.40 8.70 0.26
C ARG A 48 6.50 7.95 -0.49
N CYS A 49 6.79 6.70 -0.15
CA CYS A 49 7.93 5.95 -0.68
C CYS A 49 7.52 4.65 -1.39
N ALA A 50 6.52 3.94 -0.86
CA ALA A 50 6.14 2.61 -1.32
C ALA A 50 5.66 2.57 -2.77
N GLY A 51 5.09 3.66 -3.30
CA GLY A 51 4.70 3.74 -4.72
C GLY A 51 5.88 3.58 -5.69
N CYS A 52 7.06 4.10 -5.34
CA CYS A 52 8.26 4.01 -6.18
C CYS A 52 9.15 2.81 -5.80
N HIS A 53 9.26 2.51 -4.50
CA HIS A 53 10.21 1.51 -3.99
C HIS A 53 9.56 0.15 -3.67
N GLY A 54 8.23 0.07 -3.71
CA GLY A 54 7.45 -1.11 -3.35
C GLY A 54 7.29 -1.28 -1.84
N VAL A 55 6.17 -1.87 -1.42
CA VAL A 55 5.91 -2.18 0.00
C VAL A 55 6.95 -3.12 0.61
N LEU A 56 7.46 -4.07 -0.20
CA LEU A 56 8.55 -4.99 0.17
C LEU A 56 9.95 -4.42 -0.14
N ARG A 57 10.04 -3.15 -0.55
CA ARG A 57 11.31 -2.45 -0.84
C ARG A 57 12.15 -3.03 -1.99
N LYS A 58 11.60 -3.91 -2.82
CA LYS A 58 12.32 -4.55 -3.93
C LYS A 58 12.52 -3.65 -5.15
N GLY A 59 11.99 -2.43 -5.11
CA GLY A 59 12.01 -1.49 -6.23
C GLY A 59 10.83 -1.69 -7.18
N ALA A 60 10.40 -0.58 -7.80
CA ALA A 60 9.44 -0.56 -8.90
C ALA A 60 9.97 0.39 -9.97
N THR A 61 9.72 1.69 -9.82
CA THR A 61 10.41 2.75 -10.58
C THR A 61 11.66 3.24 -9.84
N GLY A 62 11.58 3.30 -8.51
CA GLY A 62 12.70 3.57 -7.62
C GLY A 62 13.57 2.34 -7.39
N LYS A 63 14.81 2.57 -6.95
CA LYS A 63 15.78 1.50 -6.64
C LYS A 63 15.30 0.60 -5.50
N ASN A 64 15.86 -0.60 -5.43
CA ASN A 64 15.70 -1.50 -4.30
C ASN A 64 16.27 -0.86 -3.00
N LEU A 65 15.51 -0.94 -1.90
CA LEU A 65 15.83 -0.43 -0.56
C LEU A 65 15.84 -1.54 0.50
N GLU A 66 16.16 -2.78 0.12
CA GLU A 66 16.32 -3.89 1.07
C GLU A 66 17.51 -3.62 2.02
N PRO A 67 17.44 -4.12 3.28
CA PRO A 67 18.37 -3.78 4.36
C PRO A 67 19.85 -3.85 3.99
N LYS A 68 20.26 -4.86 3.19
CA LYS A 68 21.67 -5.03 2.81
C LYS A 68 22.26 -3.77 2.18
N ALA A 69 21.55 -3.17 1.21
CA ALA A 69 22.02 -2.00 0.49
C ALA A 69 21.90 -0.71 1.32
N THR A 70 20.83 -0.58 2.10
CA THR A 70 20.60 0.61 2.93
C THR A 70 21.56 0.66 4.11
N LEU A 71 21.88 -0.48 4.74
CA LEU A 71 22.89 -0.59 5.79
C LEU A 71 24.30 -0.25 5.27
N GLU A 72 24.64 -0.63 4.04
CA GLU A 72 25.93 -0.26 3.41
C GLU A 72 26.05 1.25 3.17
N LEU A 73 24.94 1.92 2.81
CA LEU A 73 24.91 3.37 2.65
C LEU A 73 25.03 4.10 4.00
N GLY A 74 24.38 3.57 5.04
CA GLY A 74 24.39 4.12 6.40
C GLY A 74 23.46 5.33 6.60
N GLN A 75 23.12 5.58 7.87
CA GLN A 75 22.11 6.57 8.28
C GLN A 75 22.34 7.96 7.68
N GLU A 76 23.54 8.54 7.86
CA GLU A 76 23.82 9.92 7.42
C GLU A 76 23.64 10.11 5.90
N ARG A 77 24.03 9.09 5.11
CA ARG A 77 23.89 9.14 3.66
C ARG A 77 22.43 9.02 3.25
N LEU A 78 21.69 8.11 3.89
CA LEU A 78 20.25 7.94 3.63
C LEU A 78 19.48 9.22 3.97
N GLU A 79 19.77 9.85 5.11
CA GLU A 79 19.13 11.12 5.49
C GLU A 79 19.41 12.21 4.46
N LYS A 80 20.64 12.35 3.96
CA LYS A 80 20.97 13.31 2.89
C LYS A 80 20.23 13.02 1.59
N ILE A 81 20.13 11.74 1.20
CA ILE A 81 19.41 11.33 -0.01
C ILE A 81 17.91 11.66 0.11
N ILE A 82 17.29 11.38 1.26
CA ILE A 82 15.87 11.71 1.49
C ILE A 82 15.67 13.22 1.57
N THR A 83 16.58 13.94 2.23
CA THR A 83 16.53 15.40 2.37
C THR A 83 16.57 16.07 0.99
N TYR A 84 17.57 15.75 0.16
CA TYR A 84 17.86 16.51 -1.06
C TYR A 84 17.39 15.84 -2.35
N GLY A 85 16.95 14.59 -2.30
CA GLY A 85 16.63 13.81 -3.49
C GLY A 85 17.86 13.43 -4.31
N THR A 86 17.64 13.02 -5.56
CA THR A 86 18.70 12.67 -6.52
C THR A 86 18.31 13.09 -7.94
N GLU A 87 19.31 13.32 -8.79
CA GLU A 87 19.11 13.57 -10.24
C GLU A 87 18.47 12.39 -10.98
N GLY A 88 18.41 11.21 -10.35
CA GLY A 88 17.78 9.99 -10.90
C GLY A 88 16.26 9.92 -10.72
N GLY A 89 15.60 11.02 -10.35
CA GLY A 89 14.14 11.10 -10.20
C GLY A 89 13.62 10.89 -8.77
N MET A 90 14.50 10.76 -7.77
CA MET A 90 14.08 10.77 -6.37
C MET A 90 13.86 12.21 -5.91
N ASN A 91 12.64 12.53 -5.46
CA ASN A 91 12.30 13.85 -4.95
C ASN A 91 13.02 14.16 -3.64
N ASN A 92 13.22 15.45 -3.36
CA ASN A 92 13.56 15.94 -2.03
C ASN A 92 12.33 15.89 -1.10
N PHE A 93 12.57 15.79 0.21
CA PHE A 93 11.51 15.73 1.23
C PHE A 93 11.72 16.73 2.37
N ASP A 94 12.69 17.62 2.27
CA ASP A 94 13.03 18.62 3.29
C ASP A 94 12.00 19.74 3.47
N ASP A 95 11.03 19.85 2.55
CA ASP A 95 9.85 20.72 2.62
C ASP A 95 8.58 20.00 3.10
N ILE A 96 8.61 18.66 3.18
CA ILE A 96 7.45 17.81 3.52
C ILE A 96 7.64 17.13 4.87
N PHE A 97 8.86 16.67 5.18
CA PHE A 97 9.21 15.96 6.40
C PHE A 97 10.10 16.83 7.30
N SER A 98 9.85 16.71 8.61
CA SER A 98 10.80 17.19 9.61
C SER A 98 12.12 16.40 9.56
N LYS A 99 13.19 16.96 10.12
CA LYS A 99 14.49 16.27 10.21
C LYS A 99 14.37 14.95 10.98
N GLU A 100 13.55 14.95 12.02
CA GLU A 100 13.23 13.79 12.84
C GLU A 100 12.54 12.71 11.98
N GLU A 101 11.56 13.07 11.16
CA GLU A 101 10.88 12.13 10.26
C GLU A 101 11.78 11.55 9.18
N ILE A 102 12.70 12.36 8.63
CA ILE A 102 13.72 11.90 7.68
C ILE A 102 14.64 10.87 8.35
N SER A 103 15.04 11.12 9.60
CA SER A 103 15.86 10.20 10.38
C SER A 103 15.10 8.89 10.66
N LEU A 104 13.83 8.99 11.07
CA LEU A 104 12.96 7.83 11.29
C LEU A 104 12.79 6.96 10.05
N VAL A 105 12.46 7.55 8.90
CA VAL A 105 12.31 6.81 7.64
C VAL A 105 13.65 6.20 7.21
N SER A 106 14.76 6.93 7.36
CA SER A 106 16.11 6.42 7.09
C SER A 106 16.48 5.21 7.94
N THR A 107 16.14 5.22 9.23
CA THR A 107 16.32 4.07 10.13
C THR A 107 15.36 2.93 9.75
N TYR A 108 14.10 3.23 9.46
CA TYR A 108 13.09 2.25 9.08
C TYR A 108 13.46 1.46 7.83
N ILE A 109 14.01 2.11 6.80
CA ILE A 109 14.43 1.43 5.55
C ILE A 109 15.65 0.51 5.73
N GLN A 110 16.36 0.60 6.85
CA GLN A 110 17.45 -0.31 7.21
C GLN A 110 16.99 -1.54 8.01
N MET A 111 15.77 -1.53 8.53
CA MET A 111 15.16 -2.66 9.24
C MET A 111 14.52 -3.65 8.25
N GLU A 112 14.30 -4.91 8.63
CA GLU A 112 13.58 -5.87 7.78
C GLU A 112 12.16 -5.35 7.46
N PRO A 113 11.73 -5.33 6.18
CA PRO A 113 10.40 -4.83 5.82
C PRO A 113 9.28 -5.71 6.39
N PRO A 114 8.23 -5.13 6.99
CA PRO A 114 7.05 -5.89 7.37
C PRO A 114 6.35 -6.43 6.12
N VAL A 115 5.87 -7.67 6.20
CA VAL A 115 5.09 -8.31 5.13
C VAL A 115 3.62 -7.91 5.28
N PRO A 116 2.99 -7.26 4.26
CA PRO A 116 1.57 -6.97 4.30
C PRO A 116 0.72 -8.25 4.39
N PRO A 117 -0.46 -8.21 5.03
CA PRO A 117 -1.35 -9.36 5.07
C PRO A 117 -1.88 -9.70 3.68
N GLU A 118 -1.97 -10.99 3.37
CA GLU A 118 -2.61 -11.46 2.15
C GLU A 118 -4.14 -11.32 2.20
N MET A 119 -4.80 -11.28 1.04
CA MET A 119 -6.27 -11.34 0.95
C MET A 119 -6.71 -12.69 0.37
N SER A 120 -7.27 -13.56 1.22
CA SER A 120 -7.80 -14.86 0.79
C SER A 120 -9.12 -14.71 0.04
N LEU A 121 -9.41 -15.67 -0.84
CA LEU A 121 -10.70 -15.75 -1.55
C LEU A 121 -11.90 -15.82 -0.58
N GLN A 122 -11.74 -16.47 0.57
CA GLN A 122 -12.79 -16.53 1.59
C GLN A 122 -13.09 -15.13 2.13
N MET A 123 -12.06 -14.33 2.45
CA MET A 123 -12.26 -12.94 2.90
C MET A 123 -12.95 -12.08 1.84
N MET A 124 -12.63 -12.26 0.56
CA MET A 124 -13.31 -11.53 -0.53
C MET A 124 -14.80 -11.92 -0.60
N LYS A 125 -15.11 -13.22 -0.47
CA LYS A 125 -16.50 -13.72 -0.44
C LYS A 125 -17.27 -13.16 0.75
N ASP A 126 -16.67 -13.16 1.95
CA ASP A 126 -17.30 -12.64 3.17
C ASP A 126 -17.55 -11.13 3.09
N ARG A 127 -16.73 -10.41 2.33
CA ARG A 127 -16.89 -8.96 2.07
C ARG A 127 -17.80 -8.65 0.89
N THR A 128 -18.31 -9.65 0.17
CA THR A 128 -19.23 -9.45 -0.94
C THR A 128 -20.66 -9.27 -0.41
N LYS A 129 -21.30 -8.17 -0.79
CA LYS A 129 -22.69 -7.88 -0.42
C LYS A 129 -23.52 -7.66 -1.68
N GLY A 130 -24.64 -8.37 -1.78
CA GLY A 130 -25.68 -8.08 -2.76
C GLY A 130 -26.78 -7.26 -2.09
N HIS A 131 -27.01 -6.04 -2.56
CA HIS A 131 -28.09 -5.19 -2.07
C HIS A 131 -29.41 -5.51 -2.76
N ILE A 132 -29.36 -5.87 -4.05
CA ILE A 132 -30.50 -6.31 -4.84
C ILE A 132 -30.11 -7.62 -5.53
N LYS A 133 -30.99 -8.63 -5.45
CA LYS A 133 -30.72 -9.92 -6.10
C LYS A 133 -30.90 -9.81 -7.62
N PRO A 134 -30.13 -10.55 -8.43
CA PRO A 134 -30.24 -10.48 -9.89
C PRO A 134 -31.65 -10.75 -10.43
N GLU A 135 -32.40 -11.65 -9.81
CA GLU A 135 -33.80 -11.95 -10.17
C GLU A 135 -34.76 -10.77 -9.96
N ASP A 136 -34.39 -9.81 -9.10
CA ASP A 136 -35.17 -8.61 -8.78
C ASP A 136 -34.72 -7.39 -9.62
N TYR A 137 -33.80 -7.57 -10.58
CA TYR A 137 -33.36 -6.48 -11.44
C TYR A 137 -34.47 -6.06 -12.41
N PRO A 138 -34.71 -4.76 -12.59
CA PRO A 138 -35.78 -4.30 -13.46
C PRO A 138 -35.48 -4.64 -14.93
N SER A 139 -36.54 -4.92 -15.69
CA SER A 139 -36.44 -5.17 -17.14
C SER A 139 -36.37 -3.88 -17.98
N LYS A 140 -36.69 -2.73 -17.37
CA LYS A 140 -36.65 -1.40 -18.00
C LYS A 140 -36.30 -0.32 -16.96
N PRO A 141 -35.81 0.87 -17.38
CA PRO A 141 -35.50 1.95 -16.45
C PRO A 141 -36.70 2.38 -15.59
N MET A 142 -36.50 2.54 -14.28
CA MET A 142 -37.54 2.86 -13.29
C MET A 142 -37.67 4.35 -12.94
N HIS A 143 -36.95 5.24 -13.65
CA HIS A 143 -36.86 6.66 -13.31
C HIS A 143 -37.33 7.61 -14.43
N GLY A 144 -37.74 7.08 -15.60
CA GLY A 144 -38.30 7.88 -16.70
C GLY A 144 -37.32 8.90 -17.33
N ARG A 145 -36.01 8.72 -17.16
CA ARG A 145 -34.97 9.60 -17.73
C ARG A 145 -34.19 8.88 -18.84
N ASN A 146 -33.48 9.65 -19.65
CA ASN A 146 -32.60 9.13 -20.69
C ASN A 146 -31.30 8.58 -20.08
N TRP A 147 -31.36 7.36 -19.55
CA TRP A 147 -30.21 6.70 -18.92
C TRP A 147 -29.01 6.52 -19.86
N LYS A 148 -29.22 6.56 -21.19
CA LYS A 148 -28.16 6.49 -22.20
C LYS A 148 -27.32 7.77 -22.27
N ASN A 149 -27.85 8.89 -21.77
CA ASN A 149 -27.13 10.15 -21.66
C ASN A 149 -26.84 10.49 -20.19
N PHE A 150 -26.59 9.49 -19.35
CA PHE A 150 -26.10 9.72 -17.99
C PHE A 150 -24.58 9.83 -17.95
N PHE A 151 -24.08 10.71 -17.09
CA PHE A 151 -22.68 10.75 -16.68
C PHE A 151 -22.55 10.10 -15.31
N VAL A 152 -21.59 9.18 -15.19
CA VAL A 152 -21.22 8.54 -13.93
C VAL A 152 -19.90 9.15 -13.47
N VAL A 153 -19.97 10.05 -12.48
CA VAL A 153 -18.88 10.96 -12.12
C VAL A 153 -18.30 10.59 -10.76
N ILE A 154 -16.97 10.59 -10.68
CA ILE A 154 -16.23 10.33 -9.44
C ILE A 154 -16.18 11.60 -8.59
N GLU A 155 -16.69 11.52 -7.35
CA GLU A 155 -16.54 12.53 -6.32
C GLU A 155 -15.42 12.07 -5.36
N ARG A 156 -14.18 12.20 -5.83
CA ARG A 156 -13.00 11.49 -5.33
C ARG A 156 -12.86 11.51 -3.80
N ASP A 157 -12.67 12.69 -3.22
CA ASP A 157 -12.34 12.81 -1.79
C ASP A 157 -13.57 12.65 -0.90
N ALA A 158 -14.78 12.81 -1.47
CA ALA A 158 -16.03 12.53 -0.77
C ALA A 158 -16.34 11.03 -0.66
N GLY A 159 -15.59 10.17 -1.37
CA GLY A 159 -15.86 8.74 -1.42
C GLY A 159 -17.24 8.43 -2.02
N LYS A 160 -17.60 9.13 -3.10
CA LYS A 160 -18.91 9.01 -3.73
C LYS A 160 -18.83 8.92 -5.25
N VAL A 161 -19.94 8.48 -5.84
CA VAL A 161 -20.21 8.51 -7.28
C VAL A 161 -21.52 9.27 -7.50
N ALA A 162 -21.48 10.30 -8.34
CA ALA A 162 -22.67 11.02 -8.76
C ALA A 162 -23.18 10.48 -10.11
N ILE A 163 -24.49 10.25 -10.20
CA ILE A 163 -25.18 9.96 -11.47
C ILE A 163 -25.83 11.27 -11.92
N ILE A 164 -25.41 11.79 -13.07
CA ILE A 164 -25.87 13.09 -13.58
C ILE A 164 -26.63 12.87 -14.89
N ASP A 165 -27.83 13.44 -14.97
CA ASP A 165 -28.64 13.49 -16.19
C ASP A 165 -28.00 14.44 -17.19
N GLY A 166 -27.51 13.94 -18.32
CA GLY A 166 -26.84 14.76 -19.35
C GLY A 166 -27.79 15.63 -20.17
N ASP A 167 -29.10 15.37 -20.17
CA ASP A 167 -30.07 16.22 -20.86
C ASP A 167 -30.48 17.42 -19.99
N LYS A 168 -30.58 17.21 -18.67
CA LYS A 168 -31.06 18.22 -17.71
C LYS A 168 -29.98 18.84 -16.83
N HIS A 169 -28.78 18.26 -16.81
CA HIS A 169 -27.68 18.60 -15.91
C HIS A 169 -28.03 18.50 -14.42
N GLU A 170 -28.96 17.60 -14.09
CA GLU A 170 -29.41 17.36 -12.71
C GLU A 170 -28.67 16.16 -12.11
N ILE A 171 -28.33 16.22 -10.83
CA ILE A 171 -27.87 15.05 -10.09
C ILE A 171 -29.07 14.15 -9.82
N VAL A 172 -29.02 12.92 -10.33
CA VAL A 172 -30.04 11.89 -10.17
C VAL A 172 -29.83 11.12 -8.86
N ALA A 173 -28.58 10.77 -8.56
CA ALA A 173 -28.22 10.00 -7.37
C ALA A 173 -26.79 10.29 -6.92
N HIS A 174 -26.54 10.16 -5.61
CA HIS A 174 -25.20 9.97 -5.05
C HIS A 174 -25.11 8.57 -4.47
N LEU A 175 -24.07 7.83 -4.87
CA LEU A 175 -23.78 6.49 -4.39
C LEU A 175 -22.55 6.55 -3.49
N ASP A 176 -22.66 6.01 -2.29
CA ASP A 176 -21.56 5.98 -1.33
C ASP A 176 -20.61 4.83 -1.67
N SER A 177 -19.38 5.16 -2.05
CA SER A 177 -18.32 4.18 -2.25
C SER A 177 -17.54 3.90 -0.97
N GLY A 178 -17.60 4.77 0.03
CA GLY A 178 -16.87 4.68 1.29
C GLY A 178 -15.40 5.13 1.21
N TYR A 179 -14.79 5.09 0.01
CA TYR A 179 -13.43 5.55 -0.23
C TYR A 179 -13.25 6.08 -1.66
N ALA A 180 -12.13 6.76 -1.92
CA ALA A 180 -11.84 7.42 -3.18
C ALA A 180 -11.86 6.44 -4.37
N VAL A 181 -12.83 6.64 -5.28
CA VAL A 181 -12.93 5.90 -6.54
C VAL A 181 -11.80 6.33 -7.49
N HIS A 182 -11.19 5.36 -8.16
CA HIS A 182 -10.14 5.61 -9.15
C HIS A 182 -10.64 5.48 -10.58
N VAL A 183 -11.44 4.45 -10.86
CA VAL A 183 -11.96 4.14 -12.20
C VAL A 183 -13.41 3.69 -12.09
N ILE A 184 -14.23 4.13 -13.06
CA ILE A 184 -15.57 3.59 -13.30
C ILE A 184 -15.69 3.26 -14.78
N LYS A 185 -16.23 2.08 -15.11
CA LYS A 185 -16.46 1.64 -16.49
C LYS A 185 -17.83 1.03 -16.67
N ALA A 186 -18.43 1.28 -17.82
CA ALA A 186 -19.70 0.66 -18.20
C ALA A 186 -19.49 -0.76 -18.75
N THR A 187 -20.55 -1.55 -18.78
CA THR A 187 -20.65 -2.68 -19.70
C THR A 187 -20.74 -2.13 -21.12
N GLU A 188 -19.64 -2.18 -21.87
CA GLU A 188 -19.57 -1.58 -23.20
C GLU A 188 -19.82 -2.61 -24.32
N HIS A 189 -20.15 -2.11 -25.51
CA HIS A 189 -20.08 -2.92 -26.72
C HIS A 189 -18.62 -3.20 -27.05
N HIS A 190 -18.24 -4.48 -27.15
CA HIS A 190 -16.94 -4.89 -27.61
C HIS A 190 -17.06 -5.88 -28.78
N ALA A 191 -16.10 -5.85 -29.70
CA ALA A 191 -16.16 -6.64 -30.93
C ALA A 191 -15.93 -8.15 -30.70
N LYS A 192 -15.34 -8.52 -29.57
CA LYS A 192 -15.00 -9.92 -29.22
C LYS A 192 -15.75 -10.43 -27.99
N GLU A 193 -16.25 -9.51 -27.17
CA GLU A 193 -16.91 -9.83 -25.91
C GLU A 193 -18.22 -9.05 -25.86
N HIS A 194 -19.30 -9.76 -25.58
CA HIS A 194 -20.63 -9.16 -25.51
C HIS A 194 -21.18 -9.35 -24.10
N PRO A 195 -21.97 -8.39 -23.59
CA PRO A 195 -22.64 -8.58 -22.31
C PRO A 195 -23.43 -9.90 -22.30
N VAL A 196 -23.10 -10.77 -21.35
CA VAL A 196 -23.77 -12.06 -21.18
C VAL A 196 -25.19 -11.83 -20.67
N GLY A 197 -26.15 -12.62 -21.16
CA GLY A 197 -27.54 -12.59 -20.65
C GLY A 197 -28.42 -11.47 -21.24
N GLY A 198 -28.08 -10.92 -22.41
CA GLY A 198 -28.91 -9.93 -23.11
C GLY A 198 -28.92 -8.55 -22.45
N VAL A 199 -27.93 -8.28 -21.60
CA VAL A 199 -27.74 -6.98 -20.95
C VAL A 199 -27.44 -5.90 -21.99
N GLU A 200 -28.19 -4.80 -21.94
CA GLU A 200 -27.94 -3.65 -22.80
C GLU A 200 -26.63 -2.94 -22.40
N ALA A 201 -25.78 -2.63 -23.38
CA ALA A 201 -24.55 -1.88 -23.11
C ALA A 201 -24.89 -0.51 -22.49
N GLY A 202 -24.05 -0.06 -21.58
CA GLY A 202 -24.26 1.15 -20.78
C GLY A 202 -25.15 0.97 -19.54
N ARG A 203 -25.86 -0.16 -19.39
CA ARG A 203 -26.76 -0.37 -18.24
C ARG A 203 -26.00 -0.52 -16.92
N PHE A 204 -25.06 -1.46 -16.85
CA PHE A 204 -24.30 -1.70 -15.63
C PHE A 204 -22.98 -0.93 -15.67
N TRP A 205 -22.60 -0.38 -14.53
CA TRP A 205 -21.31 0.25 -14.32
C TRP A 205 -20.59 -0.40 -13.15
N TYR A 206 -19.27 -0.46 -13.24
CA TYR A 206 -18.42 -1.02 -12.22
C TYR A 206 -17.39 0.03 -11.82
N SER A 207 -17.28 0.30 -10.53
CA SER A 207 -16.24 1.16 -9.98
C SER A 207 -15.22 0.33 -9.20
N ILE A 208 -14.00 0.85 -9.10
CA ILE A 208 -12.97 0.36 -8.18
C ILE A 208 -12.43 1.54 -7.36
N GLY A 209 -12.52 1.42 -6.04
CA GLY A 209 -11.89 2.28 -5.06
C GLY A 209 -10.39 2.01 -4.96
N ARG A 210 -9.62 3.03 -4.61
CA ARG A 210 -8.18 2.87 -4.35
C ARG A 210 -7.88 1.88 -3.23
N ASP A 211 -8.83 1.72 -2.30
CA ASP A 211 -8.79 0.75 -1.22
C ASP A 211 -8.98 -0.70 -1.68
N GLY A 212 -9.42 -0.93 -2.92
CA GLY A 212 -9.75 -2.25 -3.46
C GLY A 212 -11.24 -2.61 -3.43
N LYS A 213 -12.11 -1.65 -3.07
CA LYS A 213 -13.57 -1.87 -3.04
C LYS A 213 -14.17 -1.73 -4.43
N MET A 214 -14.87 -2.76 -4.89
CA MET A 214 -15.65 -2.72 -6.13
C MET A 214 -17.12 -2.48 -5.84
N MET A 215 -17.76 -1.68 -6.70
CA MET A 215 -19.22 -1.54 -6.71
C MET A 215 -19.77 -1.92 -8.08
N LYS A 216 -20.98 -2.49 -8.08
CA LYS A 216 -21.81 -2.71 -9.27
C LYS A 216 -23.02 -1.80 -9.19
N ILE A 217 -23.19 -1.00 -10.23
CA ILE A 217 -24.24 0.00 -10.36
C ILE A 217 -25.18 -0.42 -11.49
N ASP A 218 -26.49 -0.42 -11.27
CA ASP A 218 -27.53 -0.66 -12.29
C ASP A 218 -28.29 0.64 -12.56
N LEU A 219 -28.08 1.25 -13.72
CA LEU A 219 -28.74 2.51 -14.08
C LEU A 219 -30.26 2.35 -14.28
N PHE A 220 -30.79 1.13 -14.39
CA PHE A 220 -32.25 0.95 -14.54
C PHE A 220 -33.00 1.03 -13.21
N GLN A 221 -32.31 0.93 -12.08
CA GLN A 221 -32.93 0.99 -10.75
C GLN A 221 -33.46 2.39 -10.41
N THR A 222 -34.28 2.48 -9.36
CA THR A 222 -34.60 3.77 -8.74
C THR A 222 -33.32 4.42 -8.18
N PRO A 223 -33.22 5.76 -8.12
CA PRO A 223 -32.00 6.45 -7.70
C PRO A 223 -31.39 5.98 -6.37
N ASP A 224 -32.24 5.61 -5.40
CA ASP A 224 -31.86 5.09 -4.07
C ASP A 224 -31.34 3.65 -4.08
N LYS A 225 -31.47 2.92 -5.20
CA LYS A 225 -31.15 1.49 -5.33
C LYS A 225 -30.21 1.18 -6.49
N MET A 226 -29.58 2.19 -7.08
CA MET A 226 -28.65 1.98 -8.19
C MET A 226 -27.41 1.17 -7.78
N LEU A 227 -26.96 1.23 -6.51
CA LEU A 227 -25.91 0.34 -6.00
C LEU A 227 -26.50 -1.05 -5.70
N VAL A 228 -26.25 -2.02 -6.58
CA VAL A 228 -26.86 -3.36 -6.49
C VAL A 228 -25.97 -4.40 -5.82
N ALA A 229 -24.65 -4.21 -5.84
CA ALA A 229 -23.70 -5.07 -5.13
C ALA A 229 -22.36 -4.37 -4.89
N GLU A 230 -21.62 -4.83 -3.89
CA GLU A 230 -20.26 -4.39 -3.58
C GLU A 230 -19.39 -5.58 -3.13
N THR A 231 -18.07 -5.46 -3.28
CA THR A 231 -17.10 -6.43 -2.75
C THR A 231 -15.75 -5.77 -2.50
N GLN A 232 -14.91 -6.35 -1.65
CA GLN A 232 -13.55 -5.89 -1.41
C GLN A 232 -12.57 -6.95 -1.88
N ILE A 233 -11.73 -6.63 -2.86
CA ILE A 233 -10.82 -7.60 -3.50
C ILE A 233 -9.34 -7.23 -3.41
N ALA A 234 -9.01 -6.07 -2.85
CA ALA A 234 -7.65 -5.63 -2.60
C ALA A 234 -7.60 -4.73 -1.35
N TYR A 235 -6.39 -4.31 -0.97
CA TYR A 235 -6.14 -3.29 0.05
C TYR A 235 -5.79 -1.96 -0.62
N ASP A 236 -5.70 -0.90 0.19
CA ASP A 236 -5.24 0.41 -0.28
C ASP A 236 -3.86 0.31 -0.91
N ALA A 237 -3.71 1.02 -2.02
CA ALA A 237 -2.49 1.10 -2.82
C ALA A 237 -1.71 2.38 -2.51
#